data_AF-A0A662W7D6-F1
#
_entry.id   AF-A0A662W7D6-F1
#
_cell.length_a   1.000
_cell.length_b   1.000
_cell.length_c   1.000
_cell.angle_alpha   90.00
_cell.angle_beta   90.00
_cell.angle_gamma   90.00
#
_symmetry.space_group_name_H-M   'P 1'
#
loop_
_entity.id
_entity.type
_entity.pdbx_description
1 polymer ?
#
loop_
_entity_poly.entity_id
_entity_poly.type
_entity_poly.pdbx_seq_one_letter_code
_entity_poly.pdbx_strand_id
1 'polypeptide(L)'
;MYPQEVLAKSKKGKIEVRSLIDRGSYVRYEYLDPKTGERSEEKVKLILRRESGEMEEYFIIPLKQEGRYLMLRTEAKGGRKVWNRGKVEDIF
;
A
#
# COMPACT_ATOMS: atom_id res chain seq x y z
N MET A 1 -24.14 10.80 20.30
CA MET A 1 -24.40 9.49 19.64
C MET A 1 -23.83 9.56 18.23
N TYR A 2 -23.27 8.48 17.69
CA TYR A 2 -22.70 8.48 16.33
C TYR A 2 -23.80 8.41 15.26
N PRO A 3 -23.64 9.06 14.09
CA PRO A 3 -24.57 8.94 12.95
C PRO A 3 -24.66 7.50 12.41
N GLN A 4 -25.80 7.11 11.83
CA GLN A 4 -26.00 5.74 11.33
C GLN A 4 -25.05 5.39 10.18
N GLU A 5 -24.67 6.39 9.39
CA GLU A 5 -23.82 6.27 8.20
C GLU A 5 -22.38 5.85 8.51
N VAL A 6 -21.95 5.96 9.78
CA VAL A 6 -20.62 5.52 10.23
C VAL A 6 -20.66 4.25 11.05
N LEU A 7 -21.85 3.73 11.37
CA LEU A 7 -22.00 2.45 12.05
C LEU A 7 -21.81 1.28 11.08
N ALA A 8 -21.22 0.21 11.58
CA ALA A 8 -21.09 -1.08 10.90
C ALA A 8 -21.48 -2.21 11.86
N LYS A 9 -21.90 -3.34 11.29
CA LYS A 9 -22.13 -4.56 12.05
C LYS A 9 -21.06 -5.57 11.64
N SER A 10 -20.20 -5.93 12.58
CA SER A 10 -19.17 -6.96 12.35
C SER A 10 -19.82 -8.33 12.04
N LYS A 11 -19.03 -9.28 11.53
CA LYS A 11 -19.50 -10.67 11.28
C LYS A 11 -20.07 -11.36 12.53
N LYS A 12 -19.65 -10.94 13.74
CA LYS A 12 -20.14 -11.45 15.03
C LYS A 12 -21.37 -10.69 15.56
N GLY A 13 -21.92 -9.77 14.78
CA GLY A 13 -23.11 -8.99 15.14
C GLY A 13 -22.87 -7.76 16.02
N LYS A 14 -21.63 -7.49 16.43
CA LYS A 14 -21.27 -6.31 17.23
C LYS A 14 -21.35 -5.04 16.38
N ILE A 15 -21.96 -3.99 16.92
CA ILE A 15 -21.97 -2.65 16.33
C ILE A 15 -20.62 -1.96 16.59
N GLU A 16 -20.03 -1.41 15.54
CA GLU A 16 -18.75 -0.71 15.55
C GLU A 16 -18.85 0.60 14.76
N VAL A 17 -17.97 1.55 15.06
CA VAL A 17 -17.90 2.86 14.37
C VAL A 17 -16.69 2.83 13.44
N ARG A 18 -16.88 3.19 12.16
CA ARG A 18 -15.76 3.46 11.25
C ARG A 18 -15.12 4.79 11.63
N SER A 19 -13.96 4.74 12.27
CA SER A 19 -13.14 5.93 12.54
C SER A 19 -12.08 6.08 11.45
N LEU A 20 -11.94 7.31 10.94
CA LEU A 20 -10.83 7.65 10.04
C LEU A 20 -9.52 7.66 10.85
N ILE A 21 -8.47 7.08 10.28
CA ILE A 21 -7.10 7.19 10.82
C ILE A 21 -6.36 8.28 10.02
N ASP A 22 -6.30 8.14 8.70
CA ASP A 22 -5.72 9.11 7.77
C ASP A 22 -6.25 8.89 6.34
N ARG A 23 -5.82 9.76 5.43
CA ARG A 23 -6.06 9.73 3.99
C ARG A 23 -4.86 10.35 3.28
N GLY A 24 -4.73 10.08 1.98
CA GLY A 24 -3.63 10.61 1.17
C GLY A 24 -3.50 9.92 -0.18
N SER A 25 -2.30 9.94 -0.74
CA SER A 25 -1.95 9.31 -2.02
C SER A 25 -1.11 8.06 -1.80
N TYR A 26 -1.06 7.18 -2.79
CA TYR A 26 -0.22 5.98 -2.74
C TYR A 26 0.49 5.75 -4.06
N VAL A 27 1.64 5.08 -3.98
CA VAL A 27 2.31 4.49 -5.14
C VAL A 27 2.64 3.04 -4.85
N ARG A 28 2.51 2.21 -5.88
CA ARG A 28 2.90 0.81 -5.86
C ARG A 28 3.78 0.51 -7.06
N TYR A 29 4.89 -0.15 -6.84
CA TYR A 29 5.77 -0.61 -7.91
C TYR A 29 6.27 -2.03 -7.66
N GLU A 30 6.66 -2.67 -8.74
CA GLU A 30 7.27 -4.00 -8.77
C GLU A 30 8.76 -3.90 -9.10
N TYR A 31 9.46 -5.00 -8.91
CA TYR A 31 10.87 -5.12 -9.28
C TYR A 31 10.94 -5.90 -10.58
N LEU A 32 11.57 -5.31 -11.59
CA LEU A 32 11.78 -5.93 -12.90
C LEU A 32 13.26 -6.28 -13.06
N ASP A 33 13.55 -7.39 -13.74
CA ASP A 33 14.88 -7.67 -14.25
C ASP A 33 15.20 -6.68 -15.40
N PRO A 34 16.32 -5.95 -15.35
CA PRO A 34 16.62 -4.90 -16.34
C PRO A 34 16.95 -5.43 -17.73
N LYS A 35 17.26 -6.72 -17.89
CA LYS A 35 17.56 -7.35 -19.18
C LYS A 35 16.30 -7.91 -19.83
N THR A 36 15.42 -8.55 -19.06
CA THR A 36 14.22 -9.22 -19.59
C THR A 36 12.96 -8.38 -19.49
N GLY A 37 12.91 -7.43 -18.54
CA GLY A 37 11.70 -6.67 -18.20
C GLY A 37 10.66 -7.48 -17.44
N GLU A 38 10.94 -8.74 -17.10
CA GLU A 38 10.05 -9.59 -16.32
C GLU A 38 10.17 -9.30 -14.82
N ARG A 39 9.16 -9.67 -14.03
CA ARG A 39 9.19 -9.50 -12.58
C ARG A 39 10.33 -10.31 -11.97
N SER A 40 11.24 -9.64 -11.27
CA SER A 40 12.34 -10.29 -10.55
C SER A 40 11.95 -10.77 -9.15
N GLU A 41 10.88 -10.22 -8.59
CA GLU A 41 10.33 -10.64 -7.31
C GLU A 41 8.80 -10.67 -7.31
N GLU A 42 8.21 -11.61 -6.58
CA GLU A 42 6.75 -11.68 -6.41
C GLU A 42 6.21 -10.54 -5.53
N LYS A 43 7.03 -10.00 -4.64
CA LYS A 43 6.65 -8.91 -3.74
C LYS A 43 6.52 -7.60 -4.51
N VAL A 44 5.61 -6.75 -4.03
CA VAL A 44 5.48 -5.36 -4.50
C VAL A 44 5.77 -4.41 -3.35
N LYS A 45 6.29 -3.23 -3.69
CA LYS A 45 6.45 -2.14 -2.73
C LYS A 45 5.20 -1.26 -2.75
N LEU A 46 4.66 -0.95 -1.58
CA LEU A 46 3.61 0.05 -1.37
C LEU A 46 4.20 1.22 -0.58
N ILE A 47 3.98 2.44 -1.06
CA ILE A 47 4.30 3.68 -0.35
C ILE A 47 3.00 4.44 -0.16
N LEU A 48 2.66 4.73 1.09
CA LEU A 48 1.54 5.57 1.47
C LEU A 48 2.08 6.95 1.84
N ARG A 49 1.55 8.01 1.23
CA ARG A 49 1.84 9.39 1.60
C ARG A 49 0.57 10.00 2.19
N ARG A 50 0.60 10.25 3.49
CA ARG A 50 -0.49 10.91 4.21
C ARG A 50 -0.61 12.36 3.73
N GLU A 51 -1.79 12.96 3.89
CA GLU A 51 -2.00 14.40 3.64
C GLU A 51 -1.08 15.30 4.46
N SER A 52 -0.64 14.85 5.64
CA SER A 52 0.37 15.53 6.46
C SER A 52 1.77 15.57 5.82
N GLY A 53 2.00 14.79 4.77
CA GLY A 53 3.29 14.63 4.10
C GLY A 53 4.13 13.47 4.64
N GLU A 54 3.73 12.86 5.76
CA GLU A 54 4.39 11.66 6.29
C GLU A 54 4.26 10.46 5.34
N MET A 55 5.32 9.67 5.24
CA MET A 55 5.37 8.50 4.37
C MET A 55 5.54 7.21 5.15
N GLU A 56 4.82 6.17 4.73
CA GLU A 56 4.96 4.81 5.23
C GLU A 56 5.22 3.84 4.08
N GLU A 57 6.17 2.95 4.29
CA GLU A 57 6.60 2.01 3.26
C GLU A 57 6.37 0.57 3.71
N TYR A 58 5.82 -0.23 2.80
CA TYR A 58 5.53 -1.63 3.04
C TYR A 58 5.98 -2.51 1.87
N PHE A 59 6.35 -3.75 2.18
CA PHE A 59 6.30 -4.83 1.21
C PHE A 59 4.98 -5.57 1.33
N ILE A 60 4.35 -5.87 0.19
CA ILE A 60 3.21 -6.78 0.10
C ILE A 60 3.71 -8.07 -0.53
N ILE A 61 3.63 -9.15 0.22
CA ILE A 61 4.14 -10.47 -0.17
C ILE A 61 2.93 -11.42 -0.28
N PRO A 62 2.67 -12.04 -1.44
CA PRO A 62 1.63 -13.04 -1.56
C PRO A 62 1.95 -14.26 -0.67
N LEU A 63 0.92 -14.81 -0.04
CA LEU A 63 1.03 -16.07 0.70
C LEU A 63 0.57 -17.23 -0.18
N LYS A 64 0.89 -18.48 0.23
CA LYS A 64 0.48 -19.69 -0.49
C LYS A 64 -1.03 -19.81 -0.64
N GLN A 65 -1.80 -19.27 0.31
CA GLN A 65 -3.25 -19.23 0.23
C GLN A 65 -3.70 -18.07 -0.67
N GLU A 66 -4.53 -18.38 -1.66
CA GLU A 66 -5.08 -17.41 -2.58
C GLU A 66 -5.78 -16.25 -1.86
N GLY A 67 -5.57 -15.03 -2.34
CA GLY A 67 -6.14 -13.80 -1.78
C GLY A 67 -5.57 -13.38 -0.43
N ARG A 68 -4.53 -14.04 0.08
CA ARG A 68 -3.85 -13.64 1.33
C ARG A 68 -2.47 -13.05 1.04
N TYR A 69 -2.16 -11.99 1.77
CA TYR A 69 -0.91 -11.26 1.65
C TYR A 69 -0.36 -10.94 3.04
N LEU A 70 0.97 -10.96 3.17
CA LEU A 70 1.69 -10.43 4.31
C LEU A 70 2.16 -9.01 3.98
N MET A 71 1.84 -8.06 4.86
CA MET A 71 2.31 -6.68 4.75
C MET A 71 3.40 -6.42 5.79
N LEU A 72 4.61 -6.09 5.34
CA LEU A 72 5.76 -5.84 6.20
C LEU A 72 6.14 -4.37 6.16
N ARG A 73 6.11 -3.68 7.30
CA ARG A 73 6.59 -2.30 7.41
C ARG A 73 8.10 -2.26 7.21
N THR A 74 8.57 -1.22 6.54
CA THR A 74 9.99 -0.99 6.27
C THR A 74 10.35 0.45 6.58
N GLU A 75 11.64 0.70 6.78
CA GLU A 75 12.15 2.06 6.91
C GLU A 75 11.89 2.85 5.62
N ALA A 76 11.42 4.09 5.79
CA ALA A 76 11.25 5.00 4.68
C ALA A 76 12.63 5.38 4.13
N LYS A 77 12.87 5.15 2.84
CA LYS A 77 14.06 5.68 2.16
C LYS A 77 13.59 6.69 1.13
N GLY A 78 13.70 7.97 1.47
CA GLY A 78 13.29 9.07 0.59
C GLY A 78 14.08 9.08 -0.73
N GLY A 79 13.65 9.94 -1.67
CA GLY A 79 14.42 10.25 -2.87
C GLY A 79 14.44 9.18 -3.97
N ARG A 80 13.39 8.36 -4.08
CA ARG A 80 13.28 7.34 -5.13
C ARG A 80 12.55 7.85 -6.36
N LYS A 81 13.01 7.38 -7.52
CA LYS A 81 12.31 7.47 -8.81
C LYS A 81 11.84 6.09 -9.23
N VAL A 82 10.82 6.03 -10.09
CA VAL A 82 10.26 4.80 -10.65
C VAL A 82 10.34 4.81 -12.16
N TRP A 83 10.39 3.62 -12.76
CA TRP A 83 10.26 3.45 -14.19
C TRP A 83 8.79 3.29 -14.56
N ASN A 84 8.28 4.20 -15.38
CA ASN A 84 6.92 4.18 -15.90
C ASN A 84 6.97 4.17 -17.43
N ARG A 85 6.86 2.96 -18.03
CA ARG A 85 6.66 2.76 -19.48
C ARG A 85 7.63 3.57 -20.37
N GLY A 86 8.93 3.52 -20.09
CA GLY A 86 9.93 4.27 -20.88
C GLY A 86 10.44 5.56 -20.23
N LYS A 87 9.86 5.98 -19.10
CA LYS A 87 10.19 7.24 -18.44
C LYS A 87 10.60 7.03 -17.00
N VAL A 88 11.51 7.89 -16.53
CA VAL A 88 11.86 7.99 -15.13
C VAL A 88 10.98 9.06 -14.50
N GLU A 89 10.23 8.69 -13.45
CA GLU A 89 9.28 9.57 -12.75
C GLU A 89 9.57 9.61 -11.26
N ASP A 90 9.20 10.69 -10.58
CA ASP A 90 9.19 10.73 -9.12
C ASP A 90 8.05 9.88 -8.55
N ILE A 91 8.22 9.38 -7.32
CA ILE A 91 7.20 8.54 -6.67
C ILE A 91 5.93 9.30 -6.26
N PHE A 92 5.90 10.63 -6.30
CA PHE A 92 4.70 11.46 -6.07
C PHE A 92 4.79 12.76 -6.85
#